data_AF-A0A7C1U153-F1
#
_entry.id   AF-A0A7C1U153-F1
#
_cell.length_a   1.000
_cell.length_b   1.000
_cell.length_c   1.000
_cell.angle_alpha   90.00
_cell.angle_beta   90.00
_cell.angle_gamma   90.00
#
_symmetry.space_group_name_H-M   'P 1'
#
loop_
_entity.id
_entity.type
_entity.pdbx_description
1 polymer ?
#
loop_
_entity_poly.entity_id
_entity_poly.type
_entity_poly.pdbx_seq_one_letter_code
_entity_poly.pdbx_strand_id
1 'polypeptide(L)'
;MQNLLDTLTPPQQTAVRLIQLSLDCFNSVDGTGLFTGMTRYQVLAGRVELCAVQARNIPEFWAALLRKMRWPVPPRQYDSRIAELFQADDQPQVLRTLATDAVSIVTIARMLHSAQKPKRAETATDTTDFDDTLEGIL
;
A
#
# COMPACT_ATOMS: atom_id res chain seq x y z
N MET A 1 9.85 -12.84 4.22
CA MET A 1 8.60 -12.39 3.59
C MET A 1 8.38 -12.97 2.20
N GLN A 2 9.44 -13.29 1.44
CA GLN A 2 9.35 -14.11 0.23
C GLN A 2 8.50 -15.39 0.48
N ASN A 3 8.80 -16.09 1.58
CA ASN A 3 8.06 -17.28 2.04
C ASN A 3 6.54 -17.12 2.19
N LEU A 4 6.01 -15.90 2.37
CA LEU A 4 4.55 -15.69 2.46
C LEU A 4 3.92 -15.64 1.07
N LEU A 5 4.57 -14.97 0.10
CA LEU A 5 4.10 -14.93 -1.29
C LEU A 5 4.13 -16.31 -1.93
N ASP A 6 5.10 -17.14 -1.56
CA ASP A 6 5.27 -18.50 -2.10
C ASP A 6 4.12 -19.45 -1.72
N THR A 7 3.35 -19.10 -0.67
CA THR A 7 2.15 -19.85 -0.25
C THR A 7 0.87 -19.42 -0.99
N LEU A 8 0.92 -18.33 -1.76
CA LEU A 8 -0.22 -17.78 -2.48
C LEU A 8 -0.30 -18.34 -3.90
N THR A 9 -1.51 -18.47 -4.42
CA THR A 9 -1.73 -18.80 -5.84
C THR A 9 -1.24 -17.66 -6.75
N PRO A 10 -0.89 -17.93 -8.03
CA PRO A 10 -0.43 -16.86 -8.93
C PRO A 10 -1.38 -15.65 -9.05
N PRO A 11 -2.72 -15.82 -9.09
CA PRO A 11 -3.64 -14.68 -9.08
C PRO A 11 -3.58 -13.85 -7.78
N GLN A 12 -3.44 -14.52 -6.63
CA GLN A 12 -3.26 -13.85 -5.34
C GLN A 12 -1.94 -13.10 -5.26
N GLN A 13 -0.85 -13.68 -5.76
CA GLN A 13 0.44 -13.01 -5.83
C GLN A 13 0.35 -11.75 -6.69
N THR A 14 -0.29 -11.82 -7.85
CA THR A 14 -0.50 -10.68 -8.75
C THR A 14 -1.35 -9.60 -8.08
N ALA A 15 -2.46 -9.98 -7.44
CA ALA A 15 -3.32 -9.06 -6.69
C ALA A 15 -2.52 -8.33 -5.59
N VAL A 16 -1.72 -9.06 -4.81
CA VAL A 16 -0.84 -8.48 -3.77
C VAL A 16 0.18 -7.53 -4.38
N ARG A 17 0.88 -7.92 -5.44
CA ARG A 17 1.89 -7.09 -6.11
C ARG A 17 1.29 -5.81 -6.69
N LEU A 18 0.06 -5.87 -7.17
CA LEU A 18 -0.62 -4.71 -7.74
C LEU A 18 -1.02 -3.69 -6.68
N ILE A 19 -1.53 -4.15 -5.54
CA ILE A 19 -1.79 -3.26 -4.40
C ILE A 19 -0.48 -2.76 -3.78
N GLN A 20 0.55 -3.60 -3.69
CA GLN A 20 1.87 -3.18 -3.22
C GLN A 20 2.42 -2.05 -4.11
N LEU A 21 2.35 -2.20 -5.43
CA LEU A 21 2.80 -1.18 -6.37
C LEU A 21 2.00 0.13 -6.22
N SER A 22 0.70 0.04 -5.94
CA SER A 22 -0.12 1.22 -5.63
C SER A 22 0.38 1.95 -4.39
N LEU A 23 0.77 1.20 -3.35
CA LEU A 23 1.37 1.76 -2.13
C LEU A 23 2.76 2.33 -2.40
N ASP A 24 3.58 1.65 -3.20
CA ASP A 24 4.90 2.16 -3.62
C ASP A 24 4.78 3.51 -4.34
N CYS A 25 3.76 3.67 -5.20
CA CYS A 25 3.52 4.90 -5.95
C CYS A 25 2.98 6.05 -5.09
N PHE A 26 2.07 5.77 -4.14
CA PHE A 26 1.22 6.81 -3.53
C PHE A 26 1.25 6.86 -2.00
N ASN A 27 2.03 5.99 -1.35
CA ASN A 27 2.22 5.97 0.09
C ASN A 27 3.58 6.56 0.49
N SER A 28 3.82 7.81 0.06
CA SER A 28 4.92 8.64 0.57
C SER A 28 4.66 9.01 2.03
N VAL A 29 5.76 9.15 2.78
CA VAL A 29 5.84 9.16 4.26
C VAL A 29 5.07 10.34 4.88
N ASP A 30 4.78 11.38 4.11
CA ASP A 30 3.98 12.52 4.54
C ASP A 30 2.49 12.21 4.37
N GLY A 31 1.91 11.60 5.40
CA GLY A 31 0.48 11.36 5.56
C GLY A 31 -0.34 12.64 5.75
N THR A 32 -0.13 13.66 4.91
CA THR A 32 -0.95 14.86 4.86
C THR A 32 -2.13 14.65 3.92
N GLY A 33 -3.10 13.86 4.39
CA GLY A 33 -4.38 13.62 3.71
C GLY A 33 -5.43 13.13 4.71
N LEU A 34 -6.71 13.24 4.34
CA LEU A 34 -7.92 12.94 5.15
C LEU A 34 -7.98 11.55 5.83
N PHE A 35 -7.01 10.67 5.61
CA PHE A 35 -7.01 9.30 6.13
C PHE A 35 -5.66 8.98 6.76
N THR A 36 -5.57 9.13 8.09
CA THR A 36 -4.42 8.73 8.89
C THR A 36 -4.66 7.33 9.51
N GLY A 37 -3.57 6.63 9.83
CA GLY A 37 -3.63 5.36 10.55
C GLY A 37 -4.34 4.21 9.81
N MET A 38 -5.07 3.37 10.57
CA MET A 38 -5.69 2.13 10.08
C MET A 38 -6.87 2.38 9.12
N THR A 39 -7.55 3.50 9.27
CA THR A 39 -8.70 3.91 8.45
C THR A 39 -8.33 4.03 6.97
N ARG A 40 -7.09 4.43 6.65
CA ARG A 40 -6.60 4.52 5.26
C ARG A 40 -6.64 3.19 4.53
N TYR A 41 -6.25 2.11 5.22
CA TYR A 41 -6.19 0.78 4.63
C TYR A 41 -7.57 0.12 4.53
N GLN A 42 -8.49 0.43 5.45
CA GLN A 42 -9.89 0.02 5.34
C GLN A 42 -10.58 0.68 4.14
N VAL A 43 -10.38 2.00 3.96
CA VAL A 43 -10.89 2.73 2.79
C VAL A 43 -10.27 2.20 1.50
N LEU A 44 -8.96 1.91 1.49
CA LEU A 44 -8.30 1.29 0.35
C LEU A 44 -8.92 -0.06 0.02
N ALA A 45 -9.12 -0.94 1.01
CA ALA A 45 -9.72 -2.26 0.81
C ALA A 45 -11.13 -2.16 0.20
N GLY A 46 -12.01 -1.31 0.75
CA GLY A 46 -13.36 -1.13 0.20
C GLY A 46 -13.35 -0.56 -1.23
N ARG A 47 -12.39 0.31 -1.56
CA ARG A 47 -12.25 0.83 -2.93
C ARG A 47 -11.66 -0.19 -3.89
N VAL A 48 -10.73 -1.03 -3.43
CA VAL A 48 -10.19 -2.15 -4.20
C VAL A 48 -11.31 -3.12 -4.55
N GLU A 49 -12.10 -3.56 -3.57
CA GLU A 49 -13.24 -4.44 -3.79
C GLU A 49 -14.20 -3.85 -4.85
N LEU A 50 -14.64 -2.60 -4.65
CA LEU A 50 -15.59 -1.95 -5.56
C LEU A 50 -15.04 -1.78 -6.97
N CYS A 51 -13.78 -1.41 -7.12
CA CYS A 51 -13.16 -1.26 -8.44
C CYS A 51 -12.96 -2.60 -9.13
N ALA A 52 -12.64 -3.66 -8.38
CA ALA A 52 -12.42 -4.99 -8.90
C ALA A 52 -13.71 -5.62 -9.43
N VAL A 53 -14.83 -5.45 -8.71
CA VAL A 53 -16.15 -5.91 -9.16
C VAL A 53 -16.59 -5.26 -10.49
N GLN A 54 -16.16 -4.02 -10.74
CA GLN A 54 -16.60 -3.23 -11.90
C GLN A 54 -15.67 -3.34 -13.11
N ALA A 55 -14.44 -3.81 -12.92
CA ALA A 55 -13.44 -3.87 -13.96
C ALA A 55 -13.54 -5.16 -14.79
N ARG A 56 -13.21 -5.08 -16.08
CA ARG A 56 -13.15 -6.26 -16.97
C ARG A 56 -11.74 -6.81 -17.14
N ASN A 57 -10.74 -6.00 -16.80
CA ASN A 57 -9.32 -6.35 -16.88
C ASN A 57 -8.52 -5.50 -15.89
N ILE A 58 -7.24 -5.84 -15.71
CA ILE A 58 -6.36 -5.16 -14.76
C ILE A 58 -6.14 -3.68 -15.10
N PRO A 59 -5.94 -3.27 -16.37
CA PRO A 59 -5.85 -1.84 -16.73
C PRO A 59 -7.09 -1.03 -16.33
N GLU A 60 -8.31 -1.55 -16.57
CA GLU A 60 -9.55 -0.90 -16.17
C GLU A 60 -9.65 -0.77 -14.65
N PHE A 61 -9.29 -1.83 -13.92
CA PHE A 61 -9.21 -1.80 -12.46
C PHE A 61 -8.26 -0.71 -11.96
N TRP A 62 -7.05 -0.66 -12.50
CA TRP A 62 -6.04 0.32 -12.12
C TRP A 62 -6.53 1.75 -12.35
N ALA A 63 -7.10 2.02 -13.52
CA ALA A 63 -7.66 3.33 -13.86
C ALA A 63 -8.87 3.71 -12.97
N ALA A 64 -9.73 2.74 -12.62
CA ALA A 64 -10.83 2.96 -11.68
C ALA A 64 -10.31 3.29 -10.28
N LEU A 65 -9.32 2.54 -9.79
CA LEU A 65 -8.73 2.74 -8.47
C LEU A 65 -8.04 4.10 -8.36
N LEU A 66 -7.22 4.50 -9.35
CA LEU A 66 -6.61 5.84 -9.41
C LEU A 66 -7.66 6.94 -9.27
N ARG A 67 -8.75 6.87 -10.03
CA ARG A 67 -9.85 7.86 -9.99
C ARG A 67 -10.56 7.87 -8.65
N LYS A 68 -10.91 6.70 -8.10
CA LYS A 68 -11.59 6.58 -6.80
C LYS A 68 -10.72 7.07 -5.65
N MET A 69 -9.42 6.82 -5.73
CA MET A 69 -8.44 7.31 -4.76
C MET A 69 -8.07 8.78 -4.93
N ARG A 70 -8.42 9.39 -6.07
CA ARG A 70 -7.94 10.71 -6.50
C ARG A 70 -6.41 10.78 -6.50
N TRP A 71 -5.78 9.68 -6.88
CA TRP A 71 -4.33 9.61 -7.02
C TRP A 71 -3.89 10.28 -8.33
N PRO A 72 -2.72 10.95 -8.34
CA PRO A 72 -2.14 11.47 -9.56
C PRO A 72 -1.68 10.32 -10.47
N VAL A 73 -1.20 10.67 -11.66
CA VAL A 73 -0.57 9.69 -12.55
C VAL A 73 0.62 9.04 -11.84
N PRO A 74 0.79 7.71 -11.92
CA PRO A 74 1.94 7.02 -11.34
C PRO A 74 3.27 7.63 -11.82
N PRO A 75 4.30 7.70 -10.96
CA PRO A 75 5.63 8.13 -11.39
C PRO A 75 6.22 7.20 -12.46
N ARG A 76 6.86 7.79 -13.48
CA ARG A 76 7.41 7.08 -14.66
C ARG A 76 8.34 5.91 -14.32
N GLN A 77 9.03 5.97 -13.18
CA GLN A 77 9.93 4.90 -12.72
C GLN A 77 9.20 3.56 -12.47
N TYR A 78 7.87 3.56 -12.34
CA TYR A 78 7.06 2.37 -12.12
C TYR A 78 6.41 1.82 -13.39
N ASP A 79 6.52 2.50 -14.54
CA ASP A 79 5.80 2.15 -15.77
C ASP A 79 6.05 0.70 -16.22
N SER A 80 7.30 0.23 -16.14
CA SER A 80 7.65 -1.14 -16.51
C SER A 80 6.98 -2.18 -15.61
N ARG A 81 6.96 -1.95 -14.29
CA ARG A 81 6.28 -2.82 -13.31
C ARG A 81 4.76 -2.81 -13.50
N ILE A 82 4.19 -1.65 -13.85
CA ILE A 82 2.76 -1.53 -14.16
C ILE A 82 2.44 -2.36 -15.41
N ALA A 83 3.23 -2.18 -16.48
CA ALA A 83 3.05 -2.89 -17.73
C ALA A 83 3.18 -4.41 -17.55
N GLU A 84 4.15 -4.89 -16.77
CA GLU A 84 4.33 -6.31 -16.44
C GLU A 84 3.07 -6.89 -15.77
N LEU A 85 2.53 -6.21 -14.76
CA LEU A 85 1.33 -6.67 -14.06
C LEU A 85 0.07 -6.63 -14.94
N PHE A 86 0.01 -5.75 -15.94
CA PHE A 86 -1.09 -5.71 -16.89
C PHE A 86 -1.09 -6.90 -17.85
N GLN A 87 0.04 -7.59 -17.99
CA GLN A 87 0.18 -8.81 -18.79
C GLN A 87 0.00 -10.08 -17.96
N ALA A 88 -0.49 -9.98 -16.72
CA ALA A 88 -0.71 -11.16 -15.89
C ALA A 88 -1.68 -12.14 -16.57
N ASP A 89 -1.33 -13.42 -16.50
CA ASP A 89 -2.21 -14.51 -16.88
C ASP A 89 -3.45 -14.54 -15.97
N ASP A 90 -4.58 -15.00 -16.51
CA ASP A 90 -5.85 -15.15 -15.77
C ASP A 90 -6.28 -13.88 -15.01
N GLN A 91 -6.29 -12.74 -15.72
CA GLN A 91 -6.79 -11.47 -15.18
C GLN A 91 -8.17 -11.56 -14.53
N PRO A 92 -9.16 -12.33 -15.06
CA PRO A 92 -10.45 -12.49 -14.40
C PRO A 92 -10.32 -13.05 -12.98
N GLN A 93 -9.44 -14.04 -12.76
CA GLN A 93 -9.22 -14.59 -11.43
C GLN A 93 -8.48 -13.61 -10.51
N VAL A 94 -7.56 -12.79 -11.04
CA VAL A 94 -6.92 -11.70 -10.27
C VAL A 94 -7.96 -10.71 -9.77
N LEU A 95 -8.87 -10.27 -10.65
CA LEU A 95 -9.96 -9.35 -10.30
C LEU A 95 -10.92 -9.98 -9.29
N ARG A 96 -11.25 -11.26 -9.47
CA ARG A 96 -12.07 -12.00 -8.50
C ARG A 96 -11.42 -12.02 -7.12
N THR A 97 -10.14 -12.33 -7.04
CA THR A 97 -9.39 -12.30 -5.77
C THR A 97 -9.37 -10.90 -5.15
N LEU A 98 -9.18 -9.85 -5.95
CA LEU A 98 -9.25 -8.46 -5.47
C LEU A 98 -10.65 -8.09 -4.95
N ALA A 99 -11.71 -8.64 -5.55
CA ALA A 99 -13.09 -8.42 -5.13
C ALA A 99 -13.46 -9.21 -3.86
N THR A 100 -12.95 -10.43 -3.67
CA THR A 100 -13.34 -11.28 -2.54
C THR A 100 -12.45 -11.12 -1.31
N ASP A 101 -11.15 -10.88 -1.53
CA ASP A 101 -10.13 -10.94 -0.47
C ASP A 101 -9.45 -9.59 -0.23
N ALA A 102 -10.11 -8.48 -0.60
CA ALA A 102 -9.52 -7.14 -0.63
C ALA A 102 -8.76 -6.77 0.66
N VAL A 103 -9.35 -7.04 1.83
CA VAL A 103 -8.75 -6.74 3.14
C VAL A 103 -7.45 -7.51 3.34
N SER A 104 -7.45 -8.82 3.05
CA SER A 104 -6.28 -9.69 3.17
C SER A 104 -5.19 -9.27 2.20
N ILE A 105 -5.54 -9.01 0.94
CA ILE A 105 -4.61 -8.55 -0.10
C ILE A 105 -3.96 -7.22 0.30
N VAL A 106 -4.74 -6.23 0.75
CA VAL A 106 -4.23 -4.92 1.19
C VAL A 106 -3.32 -5.07 2.41
N THR A 107 -3.65 -5.97 3.34
CA THR A 107 -2.85 -6.21 4.54
C THR A 107 -1.49 -6.80 4.18
N ILE A 108 -1.46 -7.83 3.33
CA ILE A 108 -0.22 -8.45 2.86
C ILE A 108 0.61 -7.43 2.07
N ALA A 109 -0.01 -6.72 1.13
CA ALA A 109 0.65 -5.69 0.34
C ALA A 109 1.27 -4.59 1.20
N ARG A 110 0.58 -4.16 2.26
CA ARG A 110 1.11 -3.21 3.25
C ARG A 110 2.34 -3.77 3.95
N MET A 111 2.30 -5.01 4.42
CA MET A 111 3.45 -5.65 5.07
C MET A 111 4.67 -5.69 4.13
N LEU A 112 4.46 -6.08 2.87
CA LEU A 112 5.49 -6.09 1.83
C LEU A 112 6.09 -4.69 1.59
N HIS A 113 5.24 -3.70 1.39
CA HIS A 113 5.65 -2.30 1.21
C HIS A 113 6.44 -1.77 2.43
N SER A 114 5.98 -2.06 3.65
CA SER A 114 6.63 -1.60 4.88
C SER A 114 8.00 -2.22 5.10
N ALA A 115 8.23 -3.48 4.72
CA ALA A 115 9.55 -4.10 4.90
C ALA A 115 10.61 -3.63 3.89
N GLN A 116 10.18 -3.03 2.77
CA GLN A 116 11.09 -2.45 1.77
C GLN A 116 11.56 -1.05 2.18
N LYS A 117 10.89 -0.40 3.15
CA LYS A 117 11.39 0.84 3.73
C LYS A 117 12.55 0.48 4.66
N PRO A 118 13.74 1.11 4.52
CA PRO A 118 14.80 0.93 5.50
C PRO A 118 14.22 1.25 6.87
N LYS A 119 14.43 0.37 7.86
CA LYS A 119 14.10 0.67 9.26
C LYS A 119 14.74 2.02 9.54
N ARG A 120 13.92 3.06 9.72
CA ARG A 120 14.41 4.32 10.27
C ARG A 120 15.14 3.91 11.55
N ALA A 121 16.46 4.13 11.58
CA ALA A 121 17.19 4.04 12.83
C ALA A 121 16.38 4.86 13.83
N GLU A 122 16.01 4.22 14.94
CA GLU A 122 15.42 4.87 16.10
C GLU A 122 16.32 6.05 16.44
N THR A 123 15.95 7.23 15.93
CA THR A 123 16.73 8.43 16.18
C THR A 123 16.20 8.96 17.50
N ALA A 124 16.92 8.58 18.55
CA ALA A 124 17.20 9.36 19.73
C ALA A 124 16.33 10.62 19.93
N THR A 125 15.41 10.53 20.88
CA THR A 125 15.20 11.57 21.89
C THR A 125 14.85 10.85 23.17
N ASP A 126 15.87 10.21 23.75
CA ASP A 126 16.01 10.11 25.19
C ASP A 126 16.71 11.40 25.67
N THR A 127 16.50 11.80 26.92
CA THR A 127 16.95 13.03 27.59
C THR A 127 16.33 14.36 27.12
N THR A 128 15.14 14.68 27.62
CA THR A 128 14.98 15.95 28.35
C THR A 128 14.91 15.59 29.83
N ASP A 129 16.05 15.71 30.50
CA ASP A 129 16.15 15.79 31.95
C ASP A 129 15.21 16.90 32.44
N PHE A 130 14.16 16.51 33.15
CA PHE A 130 13.48 17.39 34.09
C PHE A 130 14.30 17.35 35.39
N ASP A 131 15.39 18.10 35.43
CA ASP A 131 16.04 18.50 36.67
C ASP A 131 16.06 20.02 36.71
N ASP A 132 14.91 20.60 37.09
CA ASP A 132 14.82 22.00 37.48
C ASP A 132 15.15 22.05 38.97
N THR A 133 16.44 21.86 39.27
CA THR A 133 16.99 22.02 40.60
C THR A 133 16.96 23.51 40.95
N LEU A 134 16.24 23.79 42.03
CA LEU A 134 16.38 25.00 42.84
C LEU A 134 17.87 25.34 43.04
N GLU A 135 18.32 26.53 42.60
CA GLU A 135 19.05 27.51 43.43
C GLU A 135 19.45 28.78 42.65
N GLY A 136 18.88 29.92 43.10
CA GLY A 136 19.51 31.23 43.34
C GLY A 136 20.46 31.90 42.32
N ILE A 137 20.16 33.16 41.98
CA ILE A 137 21.01 34.38 42.12
C ILE A 137 20.65 35.42 41.03
N LEU A 138 19.76 36.37 41.36
CA LEU A 138 19.97 37.83 41.38
C LEU A 138 18.66 38.56 41.70
#